data_AF-A0A552IYE1-F1
#
_entry.id   AF-A0A552IYE1-F1
#
_cell.length_a   1.000
_cell.length_b   1.000
_cell.length_c   1.000
_cell.angle_alpha   90.00
_cell.angle_beta   90.00
_cell.angle_gamma   90.00
#
_symmetry.space_group_name_H-M   'P 1'
#
loop_
_entity.id
_entity.type
_entity.pdbx_description
1 polymer ?
#
loop_
_entity_poly.entity_id
_entity_poly.type
_entity_poly.pdbx_seq_one_letter_code
_entity_poly.pdbx_strand_id
1 'polypeptide(L)'
;MIVADIQKSSIKDQRLQFIRNHQQAFDVEPIYSLRLFEDFVMEVEGNCYIEASCKIELDKLIASRFMLFFKDQAQECPKYLAQSLAFFQQVETRVGVQLDYSLLQQLLGIDFDCSQVTVFSF
;
A
#
# COMPACT_ATOMS: atom_id res chain seq x y z
N MET A 1 -8.56 -1.90 -27.25
CA MET A 1 -7.66 -0.93 -26.61
C MET A 1 -8.45 0.06 -25.74
N ILE A 2 -9.42 0.81 -26.27
CA ILE A 2 -10.22 1.79 -25.50
C ILE A 2 -10.94 1.22 -24.25
N VAL A 3 -11.55 0.03 -24.34
CA VAL A 3 -12.31 -0.56 -23.21
C VAL A 3 -11.40 -0.92 -22.02
N ALA A 4 -10.18 -1.41 -22.30
CA ALA A 4 -9.21 -1.78 -21.26
C ALA A 4 -8.68 -0.53 -20.53
N ASP A 5 -8.45 0.56 -21.26
CA ASP A 5 -8.00 1.83 -20.69
C ASP A 5 -9.08 2.47 -19.79
N ILE A 6 -10.35 2.41 -20.21
CA ILE A 6 -11.50 2.88 -19.41
C ILE A 6 -11.66 2.04 -18.14
N GLN A 7 -11.53 0.72 -18.23
CA GLN A 7 -11.60 -0.17 -17.08
C GLN A 7 -10.44 0.10 -16.09
N LYS A 8 -9.21 0.31 -16.59
CA LYS A 8 -8.05 0.64 -15.77
C LYS A 8 -8.23 1.97 -15.03
N SER A 9 -8.77 3.00 -15.69
CA SER A 9 -9.11 4.27 -15.04
C SER A 9 -10.17 4.08 -13.96
N SER A 10 -11.25 3.35 -14.26
CA SER A 10 -12.35 3.13 -13.31
C SER A 10 -11.91 2.38 -12.06
N ILE A 11 -11.00 1.40 -12.17
CA ILE A 11 -10.47 0.66 -11.02
C ILE A 11 -9.63 1.57 -10.11
N LYS A 12 -8.81 2.44 -10.70
CA LYS A 12 -7.99 3.40 -9.94
C LYS A 12 -8.87 4.38 -9.15
N ASP A 13 -9.92 4.91 -9.79
CA ASP A 13 -10.87 5.82 -9.14
C ASP A 13 -11.61 5.12 -7.98
N GLN A 14 -11.99 3.85 -8.15
CA GLN A 14 -12.64 3.06 -7.10
C GLN A 14 -11.74 2.83 -5.88
N ARG A 15 -10.44 2.56 -6.10
CA ARG A 15 -9.46 2.40 -5.02
C ARG A 15 -9.33 3.67 -4.18
N LEU A 16 -9.22 4.80 -4.87
CA LEU A 16 -9.11 6.11 -4.22
C LEU A 16 -10.40 6.46 -3.47
N GLN A 17 -11.56 6.19 -4.05
CA GLN A 17 -12.85 6.41 -3.40
C GLN A 17 -13.00 5.54 -2.14
N PHE A 18 -12.52 4.29 -2.16
CA PHE A 18 -12.54 3.41 -0.99
C PHE A 18 -11.75 3.99 0.19
N ILE A 19 -10.53 4.49 -0.06
CA ILE A 19 -9.68 5.13 0.97
C ILE A 19 -10.40 6.37 1.54
N ARG A 20 -10.89 7.25 0.66
CA ARG A 20 -11.54 8.50 1.04
C ARG A 20 -12.84 8.29 1.80
N ASN A 21 -13.63 7.28 1.43
CA ASN A 21 -14.84 6.92 2.17
C ASN A 21 -14.51 6.52 3.61
N HIS A 22 -13.45 5.74 3.83
CA HIS A 22 -13.03 5.36 5.17
C HIS A 22 -12.55 6.58 5.98
N GLN A 23 -11.77 7.48 5.36
CA GLN A 23 -11.34 8.72 6.02
C GLN A 23 -12.53 9.58 6.44
N GLN A 24 -13.49 9.79 5.54
CA GLN A 24 -14.68 10.62 5.78
C GLN A 24 -15.59 9.99 6.84
N ALA A 25 -15.71 8.67 6.89
CA ALA A 25 -16.56 7.99 7.86
C ALA A 25 -16.05 8.10 9.30
N PHE A 26 -14.74 8.30 9.49
CA PHE A 26 -14.09 8.30 10.80
C PHE A 26 -13.37 9.61 11.12
N ASP A 27 -13.71 10.68 10.39
CA ASP A 27 -13.16 12.03 10.55
C ASP A 27 -11.62 12.05 10.64
N VAL A 28 -10.97 11.22 9.82
CA VAL A 28 -9.51 11.20 9.71
C VAL A 28 -9.10 12.48 8.98
N GLU A 29 -8.48 13.41 9.70
CA GLU A 29 -7.89 14.59 9.04
C GLU A 29 -6.94 14.14 7.92
N PRO A 30 -6.91 14.82 6.77
CA PRO A 30 -6.04 14.46 5.67
C PRO A 30 -4.57 14.67 6.07
N ILE A 31 -3.93 13.62 6.59
CA ILE A 31 -2.52 13.61 6.95
C ILE A 31 -1.70 13.52 5.67
N TYR A 32 -0.61 14.29 5.59
CA TYR A 32 0.28 14.35 4.44
C TYR A 32 0.80 12.96 3.99
N SER A 33 1.10 12.08 4.94
CA SER A 33 1.55 10.70 4.66
C SER A 33 0.50 9.84 3.95
N LEU A 34 -0.79 10.12 4.15
CA LEU A 34 -1.86 9.37 3.50
C LEU A 34 -1.98 9.73 2.01
N ARG A 35 -1.64 10.97 1.62
CA ARG A 35 -1.57 11.33 0.20
C ARG A 35 -0.48 10.55 -0.55
N LEU A 36 0.66 10.33 0.10
CA LEU A 36 1.73 9.49 -0.48
C LEU A 36 1.24 8.06 -0.70
N PHE A 37 0.41 7.53 0.21
CA PHE A 37 -0.21 6.22 0.04
C PHE A 37 -1.28 6.20 -1.06
N GLU A 38 -2.11 7.24 -1.16
CA GLU A 38 -3.06 7.40 -2.29
C GLU A 38 -2.31 7.39 -3.63
N ASP A 39 -1.22 8.14 -3.76
CA ASP A 39 -0.39 8.20 -4.98
C ASP A 39 0.19 6.81 -5.29
N PHE A 40 0.75 6.14 -4.29
CA PHE A 40 1.29 4.78 -4.43
C PHE A 40 0.23 3.79 -4.95
N VAL A 41 -0.98 3.79 -4.37
CA VAL A 41 -2.10 2.92 -4.79
C VAL A 41 -2.49 3.16 -6.25
N MET A 42 -2.37 4.40 -6.73
CA MET A 42 -2.67 4.79 -8.11
C MET A 42 -1.58 4.38 -9.09
N GLU A 43 -0.34 4.17 -8.65
CA GLU A 43 0.78 3.68 -9.47
C GLU A 43 0.76 2.16 -9.65
N VAL A 44 0.10 1.41 -8.78
CA VAL A 44 -0.02 -0.06 -8.89
C VAL A 44 -0.89 -0.44 -10.11
N GLU A 45 -0.24 -0.95 -11.15
CA GLU A 45 -0.89 -1.36 -12.40
C GLU A 45 -1.58 -2.73 -12.33
N GLY A 46 -1.19 -3.58 -11.38
CA GLY A 46 -1.73 -4.93 -11.20
C GLY A 46 -3.07 -4.96 -10.45
N ASN A 47 -3.69 -6.14 -10.41
CA ASN A 47 -4.85 -6.35 -9.54
C ASN A 47 -4.39 -6.29 -8.07
N CYS A 48 -5.15 -5.61 -7.22
CA CYS A 48 -4.90 -5.55 -5.79
C CYS A 48 -6.22 -5.49 -5.00
N TYR A 49 -6.13 -5.66 -3.70
CA TYR A 49 -7.18 -5.29 -2.75
C TYR A 49 -6.63 -4.29 -1.74
N ILE A 50 -7.49 -3.41 -1.24
CA ILE A 50 -7.12 -2.48 -0.17
C ILE A 50 -7.92 -2.89 1.07
N GLU A 51 -7.21 -3.06 2.18
CA GLU A 51 -7.82 -3.18 3.49
C GLU A 51 -7.82 -1.81 4.15
N ALA A 52 -8.93 -1.44 4.78
CA ALA A 52 -9.02 -0.30 5.68
C ALA A 52 -9.41 -0.82 7.07
N SER A 53 -8.74 -0.32 8.11
CA SER A 53 -8.95 -0.79 9.48
C SER A 53 -9.04 0.34 10.49
N CYS A 54 -9.68 0.06 11.62
CA CYS A 54 -9.73 0.96 12.76
C CYS A 54 -9.07 0.28 13.96
N LYS A 55 -8.21 1.01 14.68
CA LYS A 55 -7.74 0.60 16.01
C LYS A 55 -8.50 1.42 17.06
N ILE A 56 -9.15 0.72 17.98
CA ILE A 56 -9.92 1.33 19.08
C ILE A 56 -9.12 1.15 20.37
N GLU A 57 -8.81 2.25 21.04
CA GLU A 57 -8.12 2.29 22.32
C GLU A 57 -8.95 3.13 23.31
N LEU A 58 -9.75 2.47 24.15
CA LEU A 58 -10.73 3.13 25.02
C LEU A 58 -11.69 4.01 24.21
N ASP A 59 -11.58 5.34 24.35
CA ASP A 59 -12.35 6.36 23.64
C ASP A 59 -11.65 6.90 22.38
N LYS A 60 -10.43 6.42 22.08
CA LYS A 60 -9.65 6.85 20.91
C LYS A 60 -9.88 5.93 19.73
N LEU A 61 -10.15 6.52 18.57
CA LEU A 61 -10.24 5.85 17.28
C LEU A 61 -9.06 6.25 16.39
N ILE A 62 -8.27 5.27 15.93
CA ILE A 62 -7.18 5.47 14.98
C ILE A 62 -7.57 4.79 13.67
N ALA A 63 -8.05 5.59 12.70
CA ALA A 63 -8.63 5.11 11.44
C ALA A 63 -7.80 5.45 10.18
N SER A 64 -6.62 6.08 10.32
CA SER A 64 -5.69 6.26 9.19
C SER A 64 -4.85 5.00 8.95
N ARG A 65 -5.49 3.84 8.75
CA ARG A 65 -4.81 2.55 8.64
C ARG A 65 -5.27 1.80 7.40
N PHE A 66 -4.36 1.65 6.45
CA PHE A 66 -4.60 0.99 5.18
C PHE A 66 -3.50 -0.01 4.88
N MET A 67 -3.84 -1.09 4.17
CA MET A 67 -2.86 -1.98 3.55
C MET A 67 -3.27 -2.27 2.11
N LEU A 68 -2.30 -2.43 1.22
CA LEU A 68 -2.51 -2.88 -0.15
C LEU A 68 -2.00 -4.31 -0.31
N PHE A 69 -2.86 -5.20 -0.79
CA PHE A 69 -2.58 -6.60 -1.07
C PHE A 69 -2.42 -6.80 -2.57
N PHE A 70 -1.25 -7.24 -3.02
CA PHE A 70 -1.03 -7.57 -4.43
C PHE A 70 -1.73 -8.87 -4.78
N LYS A 71 -2.34 -8.95 -5.97
CA LYS A 71 -2.72 -10.23 -6.55
C LYS A 71 -1.62 -10.73 -7.47
N ASP A 72 -1.57 -12.04 -7.69
CA ASP A 72 -0.63 -12.70 -8.60
C ASP A 72 0.83 -12.66 -8.09
N GLN A 73 1.07 -13.29 -6.92
CA GLN A 73 2.23 -12.99 -6.09
C GLN A 73 3.46 -13.87 -6.29
N ALA A 74 3.29 -15.14 -6.64
CA ALA A 74 4.41 -16.09 -6.64
C ALA A 74 5.50 -15.76 -7.67
N GLN A 75 5.16 -15.07 -8.77
CA GLN A 75 6.13 -14.71 -9.83
C GLN A 75 6.55 -13.23 -9.79
N GLU A 76 5.77 -12.37 -9.16
CA GLU A 76 5.99 -10.91 -9.17
C GLU A 76 6.45 -10.37 -7.80
N CYS A 77 6.62 -11.23 -6.79
CA CYS A 77 7.10 -10.87 -5.44
C CYS A 77 8.33 -9.94 -5.45
N PRO A 78 9.41 -10.19 -6.23
CA PRO A 78 10.56 -9.29 -6.26
C PRO A 78 10.21 -7.88 -6.75
N LYS A 79 9.31 -7.78 -7.74
CA LYS A 79 8.84 -6.49 -8.28
C LYS A 79 7.96 -5.76 -7.28
N TYR A 80 7.05 -6.47 -6.62
CA TYR A 80 6.19 -5.86 -5.60
C TYR A 80 7.00 -5.36 -4.41
N LEU A 81 7.99 -6.13 -3.95
CA LEU A 81 8.94 -5.69 -2.92
C LEU A 81 9.71 -4.44 -3.34
N ALA A 82 10.24 -4.39 -4.57
CA ALA A 82 10.92 -3.20 -5.08
C ALA A 82 9.99 -1.98 -5.13
N GLN A 83 8.73 -2.17 -5.51
CA GLN A 83 7.71 -1.11 -5.50
C GLN A 83 7.40 -0.62 -4.07
N SER A 84 7.27 -1.51 -3.08
CA SER A 84 7.08 -1.11 -1.67
C SER A 84 8.25 -0.30 -1.15
N LEU A 85 9.47 -0.77 -1.41
CA LEU A 85 10.68 -0.11 -0.94
C LEU A 85 10.86 1.27 -1.58
N ALA A 86 10.50 1.43 -2.86
CA ALA A 86 10.47 2.72 -3.52
C ALA A 86 9.44 3.67 -2.87
N PHE A 87 8.26 3.18 -2.52
CA PHE A 87 7.27 3.96 -1.77
C PHE A 87 7.79 4.37 -0.38
N PHE A 88 8.41 3.44 0.37
CA PHE A 88 9.00 3.75 1.67
C PHE A 88 10.11 4.79 1.57
N GLN A 89 10.95 4.74 0.54
CA GLN A 89 11.96 5.77 0.27
C GLN A 89 11.34 7.14 -0.02
N GLN A 90 10.20 7.20 -0.72
CA GLN A 90 9.46 8.45 -0.90
C GLN A 90 8.95 9.00 0.43
N VAL A 91 8.42 8.14 1.31
CA VAL A 91 7.98 8.53 2.66
C VAL A 91 9.16 9.07 3.47
N GLU A 92 10.29 8.38 3.50
CA GLU A 92 11.53 8.83 4.17
C GLU A 92 11.94 10.22 3.69
N THR A 93 11.99 10.42 2.37
CA THR A 93 12.40 11.70 1.75
C THR A 93 11.44 12.83 2.08
N ARG A 94 10.13 12.59 2.00
CA ARG A 94 9.10 13.63 2.13
C ARG A 94 8.80 13.99 3.58
N VAL A 95 8.90 13.03 4.49
CA VAL A 95 8.66 13.24 5.93
C VAL A 95 9.96 13.62 6.66
N GLY A 96 11.14 13.34 6.08
CA GLY A 96 12.43 13.63 6.69
C GLY A 96 12.80 12.64 7.80
N VAL A 97 12.46 11.37 7.59
CA VAL A 97 12.71 10.26 8.54
C VAL A 97 13.57 9.19 7.87
N GLN A 98 14.15 8.31 8.69
CA GLN A 98 14.86 7.13 8.23
C GLN A 98 14.21 5.90 8.83
N LEU A 99 13.76 4.97 7.97
CA LEU A 99 13.17 3.72 8.37
C LEU A 99 14.27 2.70 8.68
N ASP A 100 14.06 1.91 9.73
CA ASP A 100 14.96 0.80 10.08
C ASP A 100 14.56 -0.45 9.30
N TYR A 101 15.37 -0.83 8.32
CA TYR A 101 15.17 -2.00 7.47
C TYR A 101 15.86 -3.28 8.00
N SER A 102 16.52 -3.23 9.16
CA SER A 102 17.38 -4.32 9.65
C SER A 102 16.65 -5.67 9.73
N LEU A 103 15.42 -5.69 10.26
CA LEU A 103 14.61 -6.92 10.36
C LEU A 103 14.17 -7.45 8.99
N LEU A 104 13.81 -6.56 8.06
CA LEU A 104 13.44 -6.95 6.70
C LEU A 104 14.65 -7.53 5.95
N GLN A 105 15.82 -6.90 6.10
CA GLN A 105 17.07 -7.39 5.52
C GLN A 105 17.47 -8.76 6.09
N GLN A 106 17.31 -8.97 7.39
CA GLN A 106 17.55 -10.27 8.03
C GLN A 106 16.58 -11.34 7.52
N LEU A 107 15.31 -11.00 7.32
CA LEU A 107 14.30 -11.92 6.79
C LEU A 107 14.60 -12.34 5.35
N LEU A 108 14.98 -11.38 4.49
CA LEU A 108 15.27 -11.63 3.08
C LEU A 108 16.62 -12.33 2.89
N GLY A 109 17.62 -12.04 3.72
CA GLY A 109 18.95 -12.61 3.55
C GLY A 109 19.51 -12.37 2.14
N ILE A 110 20.15 -13.38 1.57
CA ILE A 110 20.76 -13.32 0.22
C ILE A 110 20.01 -14.15 -0.83
N ASP A 111 19.19 -15.10 -0.39
CA ASP A 111 18.61 -16.17 -1.19
C ASP A 111 17.10 -16.38 -0.91
N PHE A 112 16.39 -15.32 -0.54
CA PHE A 112 14.95 -15.36 -0.32
C PHE A 112 14.20 -15.97 -1.52
N ASP A 113 13.53 -17.09 -1.28
CA ASP A 113 12.71 -17.75 -2.29
C ASP A 113 11.30 -17.14 -2.35
N CYS A 114 11.14 -16.15 -3.22
CA CYS A 114 9.84 -15.52 -3.51
C CYS A 114 8.78 -16.49 -4.04
N SER A 115 9.15 -17.69 -4.53
CA SER A 115 8.16 -18.66 -5.04
C SER A 115 7.28 -19.25 -3.93
N GLN A 116 7.73 -19.17 -2.68
CA GLN A 116 6.97 -19.61 -1.49
C GLN A 116 6.02 -18.53 -0.96
N VAL A 117 6.05 -17.31 -1.51
CA VAL A 117 5.22 -16.20 -1.04
C VAL A 117 3.79 -16.35 -1.57
N THR A 118 2.85 -16.51 -0.63
CA THR A 118 1.42 -16.65 -0.91
C THR A 118 0.60 -15.39 -0.61
N VAL A 119 1.12 -14.52 0.29
CA VAL A 119 0.56 -13.20 0.61
C VAL A 119 1.69 -12.14 0.63
N PHE A 120 1.51 -11.03 -0.09
CA PHE A 120 2.38 -9.85 -0.06
C PHE A 120 1.54 -8.58 0.07
N SER A 121 1.75 -7.85 1.16
CA SER A 121 1.03 -6.62 1.49
C SER A 121 1.90 -5.66 2.30
N PHE A 122 1.54 -4.38 2.25
CA PHE A 122 2.16 -3.30 3.03
C PHE A 122 1.23 -2.10 3.14
#